data_AF-A0A1J3F848-F1
#
_entry.id   AF-A0A1J3F848-F1
#
_cell.length_a   1.000
_cell.length_b   1.000
_cell.length_c   1.000
_cell.angle_alpha   90.00
_cell.angle_beta   90.00
_cell.angle_gamma   90.00
#
_symmetry.space_group_name_H-M   'P 1'
#
loop_
_entity.id
_entity.type
_entity.pdbx_description
1 polymer ?
#
loop_
_entity_poly.entity_id
_entity_poly.type
_entity_poly.pdbx_seq_one_letter_code
_entity_poly.pdbx_strand_id
1 'polypeptide(L)'
;SPCLNAMYDMKLIQPLEPSYGNLTLRAATIAQMDVVLDGNTAQAAPKFVQASVTAELTPQRRLEWVKYLGALLNREFAAQTLYDSILLRYNNLKQQAAIVANQTGSRPVVAWLNFLKSYSANTVDTWYIS
;
A
#
# COMPACT_ATOMS: atom_id res chain seq x y z
N SER A 1 -0.07 -1.66 2.75
CA SER A 1 0.88 -1.95 1.65
C SER A 1 2.26 -1.45 2.07
N PRO A 2 3.35 -2.24 1.94
CA PRO A 2 4.70 -1.82 2.35
C PRO A 2 5.15 -0.50 1.71
N CYS A 3 4.76 -0.26 0.45
CA CYS A 3 5.11 0.97 -0.26
C CYS A 3 4.37 2.20 0.30
N LEU A 4 3.08 2.05 0.64
CA LEU A 4 2.31 3.13 1.30
C LEU A 4 2.85 3.42 2.70
N ASN A 5 3.23 2.39 3.47
CA ASN A 5 3.83 2.59 4.78
C ASN A 5 5.17 3.34 4.67
N ALA A 6 6.02 2.99 3.71
CA ALA A 6 7.29 3.68 3.51
C ALA A 6 7.09 5.15 3.09
N MET A 7 6.09 5.45 2.26
CA MET A 7 5.74 6.84 1.91
C MET A 7 5.23 7.63 3.12
N TYR A 8 4.46 6.98 4.01
CA TYR A 8 4.01 7.58 5.26
C TYR A 8 5.20 7.88 6.20
N ASP A 9 6.12 6.93 6.37
CA ASP A 9 7.32 7.10 7.21
C ASP A 9 8.22 8.23 6.69
N MET A 10 8.26 8.42 5.37
CA MET A 10 8.97 9.54 4.72
C MET A 10 8.19 10.86 4.74
N LYS A 11 7.01 10.90 5.38
CA LYS A 11 6.12 12.07 5.45
C LYS A 11 5.70 12.60 4.08
N LEU A 12 5.64 11.71 3.08
CA LEU A 12 5.16 12.04 1.73
C LEU A 12 3.64 11.96 1.63
N ILE A 13 3.00 11.17 2.50
CA ILE A 13 1.54 11.00 2.58
C ILE A 13 1.09 10.99 4.04
N GLN A 14 -0.19 11.23 4.28
CA GLN A 14 -0.82 11.11 5.60
C GLN A 14 -2.15 10.36 5.51
N PRO A 15 -2.58 9.65 6.57
CA PRO A 15 -3.84 8.94 6.59
C PRO A 15 -5.00 9.93 6.55
N LEU A 16 -6.06 9.55 5.84
CA LEU A 16 -7.32 10.29 5.80
C LEU A 16 -8.33 9.65 6.77
N GLU A 17 -9.03 10.47 7.55
CA GLU A 17 -10.17 10.04 8.38
C GLU A 17 -11.17 9.23 7.55
N PRO A 18 -11.64 8.04 8.00
CA PRO A 18 -12.55 7.21 7.21
C PRO A 18 -13.90 7.89 6.95
N SER A 19 -14.60 7.47 5.90
CA SER A 19 -15.90 8.05 5.51
C SER A 19 -17.02 7.83 6.53
N TYR A 20 -16.85 6.89 7.45
CA TYR A 20 -17.74 6.60 8.58
C TYR A 20 -17.20 7.15 9.92
N GLY A 21 -16.09 7.90 9.88
CA GLY A 21 -15.46 8.53 11.05
C GLY A 21 -15.91 9.98 11.24
N ASN A 22 -14.97 10.84 11.64
CA ASN A 22 -15.24 12.26 11.82
C ASN A 22 -15.27 12.98 10.46
N LEU A 23 -16.48 13.20 9.94
CA LEU A 23 -16.68 13.86 8.63
C LEU A 23 -16.14 15.28 8.57
N THR A 24 -16.20 16.03 9.68
CA THR A 24 -15.67 17.41 9.75
C THR A 24 -14.16 17.42 9.64
N LEU A 25 -13.48 16.54 10.39
CA LEU A 25 -12.04 16.39 10.32
C LEU A 25 -11.60 15.90 8.93
N ARG A 26 -12.31 14.91 8.37
CA ARG A 26 -12.08 14.42 7.00
C ARG A 26 -12.15 15.55 5.97
N ALA A 27 -13.20 16.38 6.02
CA ALA A 27 -13.38 17.50 5.09
C ALA A 27 -12.27 18.55 5.25
N ALA A 28 -11.89 18.87 6.50
CA ALA A 28 -10.79 19.80 6.78
C ALA A 28 -9.44 19.29 6.26
N THR A 29 -9.14 18.00 6.45
CA THR A 29 -7.91 17.38 5.91
C THR A 29 -7.91 17.41 4.39
N ILE A 30 -9.01 17.03 3.72
CA ILE A 30 -9.11 17.07 2.25
C ILE A 30 -8.90 18.49 1.72
N ALA A 31 -9.41 19.51 2.41
CA ALA A 31 -9.23 20.90 2.01
C ALA A 31 -7.75 21.31 2.00
N GLN A 32 -6.96 20.83 2.96
CA GLN A 32 -5.53 21.12 3.10
C GLN A 32 -4.63 20.30 2.17
N MET A 33 -5.12 19.21 1.58
CA MET A 33 -4.33 18.36 0.71
C MET A 33 -4.38 18.84 -0.75
N ASP A 34 -3.28 18.65 -1.47
CA ASP A 34 -3.21 18.86 -2.92
C ASP A 34 -3.87 17.71 -3.68
N VAL A 35 -3.65 16.47 -3.22
CA VAL A 35 -4.16 15.23 -3.81
C VAL A 35 -4.65 14.28 -2.72
N VAL A 36 -5.77 13.60 -2.98
CA VAL A 36 -6.32 12.52 -2.15
C VAL A 36 -6.25 11.22 -2.94
N LEU A 37 -5.58 10.20 -2.37
CA LEU A 37 -5.48 8.88 -2.96
C LEU A 37 -6.64 8.00 -2.50
N ASP A 38 -7.44 7.49 -3.43
CA ASP A 38 -8.59 6.60 -3.15
C ASP A 38 -8.46 5.26 -3.87
N GLY A 39 -8.71 4.15 -3.19
CA GLY A 39 -8.58 2.80 -3.73
C GLY A 39 -9.81 2.25 -4.44
N ASN A 40 -11.02 2.79 -4.22
CA ASN A 40 -12.26 2.12 -4.62
C ASN A 40 -12.99 2.76 -5.80
N THR A 41 -12.90 4.07 -5.98
CA THR A 41 -13.34 4.81 -7.17
C THR A 41 -12.81 6.22 -7.02
N ALA A 42 -12.31 6.86 -8.08
CA ALA A 42 -12.14 8.31 -8.04
C ALA A 42 -13.53 8.92 -7.74
N GLN A 43 -13.75 9.42 -6.52
CA GLN A 43 -14.88 10.33 -6.29
C GLN A 43 -14.78 11.41 -7.36
N ALA A 44 -15.91 11.78 -7.97
CA ALA A 44 -15.98 12.87 -8.95
C ALA A 44 -15.72 14.22 -8.26
N ALA A 45 -14.51 14.40 -7.76
CA ALA A 45 -14.05 15.52 -6.99
C ALA A 45 -12.63 15.86 -7.47
N PRO A 46 -12.30 17.13 -7.74
CA PRO A 46 -11.10 17.51 -8.52
C PRO A 46 -9.75 17.05 -7.95
N LYS A 47 -9.70 16.77 -6.63
CA LYS A 47 -8.48 16.41 -5.92
C LYS A 47 -8.28 14.89 -5.74
N PHE A 48 -9.25 14.06 -6.16
CA PHE A 48 -9.21 12.63 -5.93
C PHE A 48 -8.53 11.91 -7.09
N VAL A 49 -7.49 11.15 -6.78
CA VAL A 49 -6.77 10.30 -7.71
C VAL A 49 -7.00 8.86 -7.30
N GLN A 50 -7.50 8.05 -8.24
CA GLN A 50 -7.62 6.62 -8.00
C GLN A 50 -6.22 6.01 -7.91
N ALA A 51 -5.93 5.37 -6.77
CA ALA A 51 -4.66 4.77 -6.44
C ALA A 51 -4.86 3.31 -6.05
N SER A 52 -4.86 2.42 -7.06
CA SER A 52 -5.02 0.98 -6.87
C SER A 52 -3.72 0.29 -6.47
N VAL A 53 -2.90 0.94 -5.63
CA VAL A 53 -1.54 0.49 -5.23
C VAL A 53 -1.57 -0.91 -4.62
N THR A 54 -2.65 -1.26 -3.92
CA THR A 54 -2.84 -2.58 -3.28
C THR A 54 -3.37 -3.65 -4.24
N ALA A 55 -4.01 -3.27 -5.34
CA ALA A 55 -4.58 -4.19 -6.32
C ALA A 55 -3.53 -4.73 -7.31
N GLU A 56 -2.34 -4.13 -7.36
CA GLU A 56 -1.26 -4.59 -8.23
C GLU A 56 -0.77 -5.98 -7.83
N LEU A 57 -0.67 -6.86 -8.84
CA LEU A 57 -0.38 -8.29 -8.67
C LEU A 57 1.08 -8.57 -8.31
N THR A 58 2.02 -7.76 -8.81
CA THR A 58 3.45 -8.00 -8.60
C THR A 58 4.07 -6.92 -7.71
N PRO A 59 5.05 -7.28 -6.85
CA PRO A 59 5.80 -6.29 -6.06
C PRO A 59 6.41 -5.19 -6.93
N GLN A 60 6.85 -5.52 -8.14
CA GLN A 60 7.41 -4.56 -9.08
C GLN A 60 6.37 -3.54 -9.55
N ARG A 61 5.16 -3.98 -9.92
CA ARG A 61 4.07 -3.07 -10.31
C ARG A 61 3.64 -2.16 -9.17
N ARG A 62 3.63 -2.68 -7.93
CA ARG A 62 3.41 -1.85 -6.72
C ARG A 62 4.47 -0.77 -6.55
N LEU A 63 5.72 -1.06 -6.92
CA LEU A 63 6.82 -0.14 -6.76
C LEU A 63 6.80 1.02 -7.79
N GLU A 64 6.23 0.80 -8.97
CA GLU A 64 6.04 1.85 -9.98
C GLU A 64 5.12 2.99 -9.49
N TRP A 65 4.20 2.72 -8.55
CA TRP A 65 3.40 3.76 -7.91
C TRP A 65 4.24 4.79 -7.16
N VAL A 66 5.41 4.41 -6.62
CA VAL A 66 6.33 5.36 -5.96
C VAL A 66 6.85 6.37 -6.98
N LYS A 67 7.24 5.92 -8.18
CA LYS A 67 7.69 6.80 -9.26
C LYS A 67 6.58 7.68 -9.80
N TYR A 68 5.39 7.09 -10.03
CA TYR A 68 4.22 7.83 -10.49
C TYR A 68 3.85 8.96 -9.52
N LEU A 69 3.75 8.66 -8.23
CA LEU A 69 3.45 9.66 -7.20
C LEU A 69 4.59 10.67 -7.04
N GLY A 70 5.84 10.24 -7.21
CA GLY A 70 7.00 11.12 -7.25
C GLY A 70 6.90 12.18 -8.34
N ALA A 71 6.57 11.77 -9.56
CA ALA A 71 6.38 12.69 -10.70
C ALA A 71 5.16 13.60 -10.50
N LEU A 72 4.04 13.05 -10.03
CA LEU A 72 2.82 13.82 -9.77
C LEU A 72 3.04 14.94 -8.74
N LEU A 73 3.87 14.68 -7.72
CA LEU A 73 4.12 15.59 -6.61
C LEU A 73 5.40 16.42 -6.75
N ASN A 74 6.10 16.34 -7.90
CA ASN A 74 7.39 17.00 -8.13
C ASN A 74 8.41 16.66 -7.02
N ARG A 75 8.56 15.36 -6.77
CA ARG A 75 9.41 14.72 -5.75
C ARG A 75 10.18 13.53 -6.33
N GLU A 76 10.51 13.58 -7.60
CA GLU A 76 11.13 12.51 -8.39
C GLU A 76 12.42 12.00 -7.75
N PHE A 77 13.27 12.90 -7.23
CA PHE A 77 14.50 12.51 -6.55
C PHE A 77 14.25 11.69 -5.27
N ALA A 78 13.31 12.13 -4.44
CA ALA A 78 12.93 11.42 -3.22
C ALA A 78 12.26 10.08 -3.54
N ALA A 79 11.40 10.05 -4.57
CA ALA A 79 10.74 8.84 -5.04
C ALA A 79 11.75 7.84 -5.63
N GLN A 80 12.73 8.30 -6.39
CA GLN A 80 13.79 7.45 -6.95
C GLN A 80 14.64 6.83 -5.84
N THR A 81 15.02 7.62 -4.83
CA THR A 81 15.77 7.15 -3.65
C THR A 81 14.97 6.07 -2.90
N LEU A 82 13.67 6.28 -2.72
CA LEU A 82 12.79 5.29 -2.08
C LEU A 82 12.65 4.02 -2.93
N TYR A 83 12.46 4.17 -4.24
CA TYR A 83 12.38 3.07 -5.19
C TYR A 83 13.62 2.17 -5.12
N ASP A 84 14.81 2.77 -5.20
CA ASP A 84 16.08 2.04 -5.19
C ASP A 84 16.30 1.31 -3.85
N SER A 85 15.95 1.95 -2.73
CA SER A 85 16.01 1.37 -1.39
C SER A 85 15.12 0.13 -1.26
N ILE A 86 13.86 0.20 -1.71
CA ILE A 86 12.93 -0.93 -1.66
C ILE A 86 13.39 -2.06 -2.60
N LEU A 87 13.85 -1.71 -3.81
CA LEU A 87 14.33 -2.68 -4.79
C LEU A 87 15.54 -3.45 -4.26
N LEU A 88 16.50 -2.75 -3.64
CA LEU A 88 17.66 -3.37 -3.02
C LEU A 88 17.26 -4.36 -1.91
N ARG A 89 16.37 -3.93 -0.99
CA ARG A 89 15.89 -4.80 0.09
C ARG A 89 15.16 -6.03 -0.44
N TYR A 90 14.30 -5.86 -1.46
CA TYR A 90 13.60 -6.97 -2.09
C TYR A 90 14.56 -7.98 -2.73
N ASN A 91 15.55 -7.49 -3.48
CA ASN A 91 16.54 -8.35 -4.13
C ASN A 91 17.38 -9.12 -3.09
N ASN A 92 17.77 -8.47 -2.01
CA ASN A 92 18.51 -9.12 -0.92
C ASN A 92 17.67 -10.23 -0.27
N LEU A 93 16.40 -9.97 0.06
CA LEU A 93 15.49 -10.98 0.62
C LEU A 93 15.26 -12.15 -0.37
N LYS A 94 15.09 -11.85 -1.66
CA LYS A 94 14.94 -12.86 -2.71
C LYS A 94 16.17 -13.77 -2.79
N GLN A 95 17.38 -13.21 -2.71
CA GLN A 95 18.62 -13.98 -2.71
C GLN A 95 18.74 -14.85 -1.45
N GLN A 96 18.46 -14.30 -0.27
CA GLN A 96 18.47 -15.07 0.98
C GLN A 96 17.47 -16.23 0.94
N ALA A 97 16.25 -15.99 0.48
CA ALA A 97 15.25 -17.03 0.33
C ALA A 97 15.69 -18.13 -0.66
N ALA A 98 16.36 -17.77 -1.76
CA ALA A 98 16.90 -18.73 -2.72
C ALA A 98 18.01 -19.60 -2.11
N ILE A 99 18.90 -19.02 -1.30
CA ILE A 99 19.94 -19.77 -0.58
C ILE A 99 19.31 -20.81 0.35
N VAL A 100 18.32 -20.40 1.16
CA VAL A 100 17.63 -21.31 2.10
C VAL A 100 16.86 -22.40 1.35
N ALA A 101 16.19 -22.07 0.25
CA ALA A 101 15.47 -23.06 -0.57
C ALA A 101 16.42 -24.10 -1.18
N ASN A 102 17.62 -23.68 -1.62
CA ASN A 102 18.63 -24.60 -2.14
C ASN A 102 19.23 -25.49 -1.05
N GLN A 103 19.37 -25.00 0.18
CA GLN A 103 19.87 -25.78 1.32
C GLN A 103 18.87 -26.82 1.82
N THR A 104 17.56 -26.50 1.78
CA THR A 104 16.49 -27.36 2.30
C THR A 104 15.94 -28.34 1.26
N GLY A 105 16.31 -28.20 -0.01
CA GLY A 105 15.92 -29.09 -1.10
C GLY A 105 14.44 -29.08 -1.49
N SER A 106 13.60 -28.33 -0.77
CA SER A 106 12.17 -28.20 -1.05
C SER A 106 11.65 -26.82 -0.65
N ARG A 107 10.73 -26.26 -1.46
CA ARG A 107 10.04 -25.03 -1.10
C ARG A 107 8.91 -25.36 -0.12
N PRO A 108 8.83 -24.69 1.05
CA PRO A 108 7.77 -24.97 2.01
C PRO A 108 6.40 -24.63 1.42
N VAL A 109 5.41 -25.46 1.73
CA VAL A 109 4.00 -25.15 1.47
C VAL A 109 3.55 -24.12 2.51
N VAL A 110 3.01 -23.01 2.05
CA VAL A 110 2.54 -21.90 2.90
C VAL A 110 1.06 -21.68 2.64
N ALA A 111 0.29 -21.50 3.72
CA ALA A 111 -1.11 -21.07 3.67
C ALA A 111 -1.26 -19.74 4.39
N TRP A 112 -1.99 -18.80 3.78
CA TRP A 112 -2.27 -17.51 4.39
C TRP A 112 -3.62 -17.58 5.09
N LEU A 113 -3.62 -17.53 6.42
CA LEU A 113 -4.83 -17.49 7.22
C LEU A 113 -5.21 -16.05 7.51
N ASN A 114 -6.43 -15.67 7.14
CA ASN A 114 -6.95 -14.32 7.30
C ASN A 114 -8.11 -14.32 8.29
N PHE A 115 -8.17 -13.26 9.09
CA PHE A 115 -9.27 -13.00 10.01
C PHE A 115 -10.08 -11.81 9.53
N LEU A 116 -11.37 -12.02 9.33
CA LEU A 116 -12.33 -10.96 9.04
C LEU A 116 -13.17 -10.69 10.28
N LYS A 117 -12.97 -9.50 10.87
CA LYS A 117 -13.79 -9.00 11.97
C LYS A 117 -15.16 -8.56 11.43
N SER A 118 -16.24 -9.02 12.07
CA SER A 118 -17.59 -8.56 11.79
C SER A 118 -17.83 -7.18 12.41
N TYR A 119 -18.50 -6.31 11.64
CA TYR A 119 -18.94 -4.98 12.08
C TYR A 119 -20.47 -4.82 12.03
N SER A 120 -21.21 -5.91 11.82
CA SER A 120 -22.68 -5.89 11.79
C SER A 120 -23.27 -6.98 12.69
N ALA A 121 -24.49 -6.76 13.19
CA ALA A 121 -25.21 -7.74 14.01
C ALA A 121 -25.57 -9.04 13.26
N ASN A 122 -25.48 -9.03 11.92
CA ASN A 122 -25.92 -10.14 11.06
C ASN A 122 -24.73 -10.90 10.43
N THR A 123 -23.50 -10.55 10.78
CA THR A 123 -22.29 -11.22 10.27
C THR A 123 -21.48 -11.76 11.45
N VAL A 124 -20.82 -12.91 11.26
CA VAL A 124 -19.95 -13.51 12.26
C VAL A 124 -18.49 -13.29 11.90
N ASP A 125 -17.64 -13.16 12.92
CA ASP A 125 -16.19 -13.18 12.75
C ASP A 125 -15.79 -14.46 11.99
N THR A 126 -14.97 -14.34 10.94
CA THR A 126 -14.69 -15.47 10.06
C THR A 126 -13.19 -15.61 9.79
N TRP A 127 -12.72 -16.85 9.78
CA TRP A 127 -11.38 -17.22 9.34
C TRP A 127 -11.45 -17.83 7.94
N TYR A 128 -10.55 -17.46 7.04
CA TYR A 128 -10.46 -18.05 5.71
C TYR A 128 -9.01 -18.15 5.22
N ILE A 129 -8.76 -19.10 4.32
CA ILE A 129 -7.48 -19.30 3.65
C ILE A 129 -7.54 -18.61 2.28
N SER A 130 -6.53 -17.80 1.96
CA SER A 130 -6.35 -17.16 0.64
C SER A 130 -5.43 -17.95 -0.28
#